data_AF-A0A1G2ZZC4-F1
#
_entry.id   AF-A0A1G2ZZC4-F1
#
_cell.length_a   1.000
_cell.length_b   1.000
_cell.length_c   1.000
_cell.angle_alpha   90.00
_cell.angle_beta   90.00
_cell.angle_gamma   90.00
#
_symmetry.space_group_name_H-M   'P 1'
#
loop_
_entity.id
_entity.type
_entity.pdbx_description
1 polymer ?
#
loop_
_entity_poly.entity_id
_entity_poly.type
_entity_poly.pdbx_seq_one_letter_code
_entity_poly.pdbx_strand_id
1 'polypeptide(L)'
;MTSPPRKRGPTLRILIFAVLTCASLGVNSRADENDWFVYLGTKEAKQAPRKNINAAEALPPLPLPATPLRRTERKKPPQPDCLVGKVIWGQSASFVDTTGDKLEIADWNLCPTDAEKFVETARALDLQYHWQNTNLNSFHFDPEQLPALLFSGVRTLKLSDSHIQSLRDYVLSGGMIICDSIAGSPYFYDSAKKIFLRAFPESRFRVIAADHPLYHIIVDIDKVTCLGGKGQTEPFLEGIYVGSRVGVLVSKFGLGCGWNRNTERLKDLRDAAYYDVKSANDIGADLAAYIVGYAEVGLVEGRPEVFGLADQARPTDEFVFAQIKHDGLWNVHPGAATALLTKLRRYTSVRVNLKRVGVDVAQDDLSSYPFLYLTGLDDFSFSPQEISTLKQYLTSGGLLLINNGLGLGTFDAAVRREIKKVLPGITLEPVPAGHNLHRGIFDTSVVQYTPSLVKSKSELGGQPYLLGVMINGDLRVIYSPYDLEAGWLEVQYPQMRGYESISAQRLGMNIVIYMMTH
;
A
#
# COMPACT_ATOMS: atom_id res chain seq x y z
N MET A 1 79.26 -69.41 17.64
CA MET A 1 78.43 -70.28 18.50
C MET A 1 76.98 -70.19 18.03
N THR A 2 76.44 -71.31 17.56
CA THR A 2 75.02 -71.75 17.60
C THR A 2 73.87 -70.76 17.29
N SER A 3 73.20 -70.99 16.16
CA SER A 3 71.82 -70.57 15.79
C SER A 3 70.73 -71.30 16.63
N PRO A 4 69.39 -71.12 16.44
CA PRO A 4 68.47 -70.04 15.96
C PRO A 4 67.22 -69.92 16.93
N PRO A 5 65.92 -69.68 16.58
CA PRO A 5 65.24 -69.12 15.39
C PRO A 5 64.09 -68.11 15.68
N ARG A 6 63.57 -67.47 14.61
CA ARG A 6 62.14 -67.15 14.29
C ARG A 6 62.09 -65.87 13.46
N LYS A 7 61.18 -65.61 12.52
CA LYS A 7 60.23 -66.34 11.66
C LYS A 7 59.74 -65.22 10.69
N ARG A 8 59.35 -65.59 9.47
CA ARG A 8 59.05 -64.70 8.32
C ARG A 8 57.90 -63.71 8.55
N GLY A 9 57.99 -62.55 7.91
CA GLY A 9 56.86 -61.70 7.48
C GLY A 9 57.29 -60.77 6.33
N PRO A 10 56.64 -60.80 5.14
CA PRO A 10 57.06 -59.98 4.01
C PRO A 10 56.44 -58.58 4.03
N THR A 11 57.29 -57.61 3.72
CA THR A 11 57.07 -56.43 2.87
C THR A 11 55.63 -55.97 2.56
N LEU A 12 55.32 -54.83 3.17
CA LEU A 12 54.56 -53.69 2.66
C LEU A 12 54.21 -53.72 1.15
N ARG A 13 52.93 -53.86 0.83
CA ARG A 13 52.31 -53.29 -0.37
C ARG A 13 51.05 -52.53 0.04
N ILE A 14 51.06 -51.26 -0.36
CA ILE A 14 49.99 -50.28 -0.22
C ILE A 14 48.72 -50.81 -0.90
N LEU A 15 47.62 -50.87 -0.14
CA LEU A 15 46.27 -50.97 -0.68
C LEU A 15 45.48 -49.76 -0.18
N ILE A 16 45.20 -48.83 -1.08
CA ILE A 16 44.31 -47.70 -0.84
C ILE A 16 42.88 -48.27 -0.78
N PHE A 17 42.29 -48.30 0.42
CA PHE A 17 40.85 -48.49 0.57
C PHE A 17 40.19 -47.12 0.47
N ALA A 18 39.60 -46.82 -0.69
CA ALA A 18 38.61 -45.77 -0.81
C ALA A 18 37.33 -46.27 -0.10
N VAL A 19 37.12 -45.82 1.13
CA VAL A 19 35.82 -45.93 1.79
C VAL A 19 34.91 -44.91 1.10
N LEU A 20 34.11 -45.38 0.14
CA LEU A 20 32.94 -44.66 -0.33
C LEU A 20 31.88 -44.71 0.79
N THR A 21 31.99 -43.81 1.76
CA THR A 21 30.81 -43.42 2.53
C THR A 21 29.92 -42.65 1.57
N CYS A 22 28.87 -43.29 1.07
CA CYS A 22 27.70 -42.62 0.52
C CYS A 22 27.09 -41.76 1.63
N ALA A 23 27.65 -40.57 1.84
CA ALA A 23 26.90 -39.46 2.37
C ALA A 23 25.82 -39.18 1.32
N SER A 24 24.61 -39.67 1.59
CA SER A 24 23.40 -39.20 0.95
C SER A 24 23.33 -37.69 1.21
N LEU A 25 23.93 -36.93 0.30
CA LEU A 25 23.59 -35.53 0.08
C LEU A 25 22.09 -35.56 -0.22
N GLY A 26 21.30 -35.32 0.82
CA GLY A 26 19.92 -34.90 0.65
C GLY A 26 19.95 -33.63 -0.16
N VAL A 27 19.85 -33.77 -1.48
CA VAL A 27 19.44 -32.69 -2.35
C VAL A 27 18.06 -32.33 -1.84
N ASN A 28 17.99 -31.26 -1.04
CA ASN A 28 16.73 -30.55 -0.83
C ASN A 28 16.30 -30.09 -2.22
N SER A 29 15.51 -30.93 -2.91
CA SER A 29 14.84 -30.56 -4.14
C SER A 29 13.87 -29.44 -3.79
N ARG A 30 14.30 -28.19 -3.95
CA ARG A 30 13.31 -27.11 -4.16
C ARG A 30 12.48 -27.56 -5.36
N ALA A 31 11.18 -27.70 -5.17
CA ALA A 31 10.23 -27.99 -6.25
C ALA A 31 10.49 -27.04 -7.42
N ASP A 32 10.52 -27.52 -8.65
CA ASP A 32 10.75 -26.66 -9.82
C ASP A 32 9.61 -25.61 -9.90
N GLU A 33 9.86 -24.41 -10.42
CA GLU A 33 8.79 -23.40 -10.58
C GLU A 33 7.68 -23.89 -11.51
N ASN A 34 8.00 -24.85 -12.39
CA ASN A 34 7.03 -25.52 -13.25
C ASN A 34 6.08 -26.46 -12.49
N ASP A 35 6.45 -26.96 -11.31
CA ASP A 35 5.57 -27.79 -10.48
C ASP A 35 4.35 -26.98 -9.97
N TRP A 36 4.51 -25.65 -9.90
CA TRP A 36 3.45 -24.72 -9.49
C TRP A 36 2.51 -24.34 -10.65
N PHE A 37 2.83 -24.72 -11.89
CA PHE A 37 2.09 -24.36 -13.11
C PHE A 37 0.81 -25.18 -13.26
N VAL A 38 -0.16 -24.91 -12.38
CA VAL A 38 -1.44 -25.62 -12.31
C VAL A 38 -2.57 -24.73 -12.84
N TYR A 39 -3.18 -25.12 -13.96
CA TYR A 39 -4.32 -24.39 -14.51
C TYR A 39 -5.60 -24.66 -13.72
N LEU A 40 -6.25 -23.60 -13.27
CA LEU A 40 -7.43 -23.66 -12.40
C LEU A 40 -8.74 -23.34 -13.14
N GLY A 41 -8.71 -23.07 -14.44
CA GLY A 41 -9.92 -22.81 -15.21
C GLY A 41 -10.77 -24.06 -15.46
N THR A 42 -12.08 -23.87 -15.59
CA THR A 42 -13.02 -24.87 -16.10
C THR A 42 -13.11 -24.76 -17.62
N LYS A 43 -13.27 -25.88 -18.32
CA LYS A 43 -13.57 -25.91 -19.76
C LYS A 43 -15.04 -25.57 -19.94
N GLU A 44 -15.43 -24.33 -19.68
CA GLU A 44 -16.78 -23.90 -20.02
C GLU A 44 -16.85 -23.72 -21.53
N ALA A 45 -17.79 -24.44 -22.16
CA ALA A 45 -18.14 -24.20 -23.55
C ALA A 45 -18.46 -22.71 -23.67
N LYS A 46 -17.71 -21.99 -24.52
CA LYS A 46 -18.06 -20.62 -24.91
C LYS A 46 -19.55 -20.64 -25.24
N GLN A 47 -20.40 -20.02 -24.42
CA GLN A 47 -21.76 -19.76 -24.87
C GLN A 47 -21.59 -18.95 -26.14
N ALA A 48 -22.08 -19.48 -27.26
CA ALA A 48 -22.09 -18.76 -28.51
C ALA A 48 -22.65 -17.36 -28.19
N PRO A 49 -21.98 -16.28 -28.62
CA PRO A 49 -22.52 -14.94 -28.39
C PRO A 49 -23.98 -14.98 -28.84
N ARG A 50 -24.90 -14.51 -27.98
CA ARG A 50 -26.32 -14.40 -28.36
C ARG A 50 -26.33 -13.81 -29.76
N LYS A 51 -26.84 -14.58 -30.73
CA LYS A 51 -26.98 -14.10 -32.11
C LYS A 51 -27.70 -12.76 -32.00
N ASN A 52 -26.98 -11.67 -32.20
CA ASN A 52 -27.61 -10.39 -32.44
C ASN A 52 -28.42 -10.63 -33.70
N ILE A 53 -29.74 -10.63 -33.57
CA ILE A 53 -30.63 -10.55 -34.72
C ILE A 53 -30.28 -9.19 -35.33
N ASN A 54 -29.45 -9.19 -36.36
CA ASN A 54 -29.34 -8.03 -37.23
C ASN A 54 -30.75 -7.81 -37.78
N ALA A 55 -31.44 -6.78 -37.27
CA ALA A 55 -32.70 -6.29 -37.85
C ALA A 55 -32.41 -5.55 -39.16
N ALA A 56 -31.67 -6.20 -40.05
CA ALA A 56 -31.22 -5.67 -41.33
C ALA A 56 -31.28 -6.78 -42.40
N GLU A 57 -32.39 -7.51 -42.47
CA GLU A 57 -32.74 -8.30 -43.65
C GLU A 57 -34.23 -8.69 -43.59
N ALA A 58 -35.07 -7.68 -43.71
CA ALA A 58 -36.40 -7.83 -44.27
C ALA A 58 -36.64 -6.56 -45.09
N LEU A 59 -36.30 -6.61 -46.37
CA LEU A 59 -36.68 -5.58 -47.32
C LEU A 59 -38.18 -5.81 -47.61
N PRO A 60 -39.11 -4.94 -47.17
CA PRO A 60 -40.47 -5.02 -47.65
C PRO A 60 -40.46 -4.64 -49.15
N PRO A 61 -41.20 -5.35 -50.02
CA PRO A 61 -41.36 -4.93 -51.41
C PRO A 61 -42.11 -3.60 -51.44
N LEU A 62 -41.45 -2.54 -51.92
CA LEU A 62 -42.04 -1.22 -52.15
C LEU A 62 -42.78 -1.21 -53.51
N PRO A 63 -43.91 -0.49 -53.62
CA PRO A 63 -43.88 0.98 -53.61
C PRO A 63 -44.96 1.61 -52.73
N LEU A 64 -44.56 2.32 -51.68
CA LEU A 64 -45.41 3.30 -50.99
C LEU A 64 -44.57 4.54 -50.64
N PRO A 65 -45.18 5.75 -50.66
CA PRO A 65 -44.46 7.02 -50.51
C PRO A 65 -43.79 7.11 -49.14
N ALA A 66 -42.48 7.31 -49.14
CA ALA A 66 -41.65 7.30 -47.94
C ALA A 66 -41.79 8.61 -47.14
N THR A 67 -42.62 8.60 -46.11
CA THR A 67 -42.48 9.55 -45.00
C THR A 67 -41.27 9.11 -44.15
N PRO A 68 -40.26 9.95 -43.89
CA PRO A 68 -39.07 9.53 -43.16
C PRO A 68 -39.44 9.19 -41.71
N LEU A 69 -39.46 7.90 -41.38
CA LEU A 69 -39.52 7.41 -40.01
C LEU A 69 -38.24 7.82 -39.30
N ARG A 70 -38.37 8.66 -38.27
CA ARG A 70 -37.27 9.07 -37.38
C ARG A 70 -36.71 7.81 -36.70
N ARG A 71 -35.61 7.27 -37.22
CA ARG A 71 -34.82 6.23 -36.56
C ARG A 71 -34.23 6.82 -35.28
N THR A 72 -34.79 6.45 -34.15
CA THR A 72 -34.09 6.56 -32.87
C THR A 72 -33.10 5.40 -32.81
N GLU A 73 -31.87 5.63 -33.26
CA GLU A 73 -30.78 4.74 -32.90
C GLU A 73 -30.66 4.74 -31.38
N ARG A 74 -30.85 3.58 -30.75
CA ARG A 74 -30.47 3.39 -29.35
C ARG A 74 -28.96 3.59 -29.28
N LYS A 75 -28.54 4.80 -28.89
CA LYS A 75 -27.15 5.06 -28.50
C LYS A 75 -26.79 4.00 -27.48
N LYS A 76 -25.71 3.24 -27.74
CA LYS A 76 -25.16 2.33 -26.74
C LYS A 76 -24.91 3.16 -25.49
N PRO A 77 -25.32 2.69 -24.30
CA PRO A 77 -24.91 3.35 -23.08
C PRO A 77 -23.37 3.44 -23.08
N PRO A 78 -22.79 4.51 -22.50
CA PRO A 78 -21.35 4.60 -22.35
C PRO A 78 -20.84 3.32 -21.66
N GLN A 79 -19.70 2.81 -22.11
CA GLN A 79 -19.07 1.70 -21.40
C GLN A 79 -18.74 2.17 -19.99
N PRO A 80 -18.97 1.34 -18.96
CA PRO A 80 -18.55 1.68 -17.61
C PRO A 80 -17.03 1.86 -17.57
N ASP A 81 -16.51 2.58 -16.58
CA ASP A 81 -15.06 2.78 -16.47
C ASP A 81 -14.34 1.45 -16.18
N CYS A 82 -13.05 1.38 -16.49
CA CYS A 82 -12.25 0.19 -16.23
C CYS A 82 -11.65 0.27 -14.82
N LEU A 83 -11.97 -0.69 -13.95
CA LEU A 83 -11.41 -0.73 -12.60
C LEU A 83 -9.99 -1.31 -12.58
N VAL A 84 -9.76 -2.38 -13.34
CA VAL A 84 -8.49 -3.11 -13.28
C VAL A 84 -8.08 -3.67 -14.64
N GLY A 85 -6.79 -3.53 -14.94
CA GLY A 85 -6.12 -4.14 -16.08
C GLY A 85 -5.38 -5.40 -15.66
N LYS A 86 -5.82 -6.57 -16.11
CA LYS A 86 -5.06 -7.81 -15.91
C LYS A 86 -3.87 -7.83 -16.88
N VAL A 87 -2.66 -7.80 -16.35
CA VAL A 87 -1.44 -7.64 -17.16
C VAL A 87 -1.08 -8.96 -17.84
N ILE A 88 -0.89 -8.90 -19.16
CA ILE A 88 -0.38 -10.00 -19.97
C ILE A 88 1.15 -10.06 -19.80
N TRP A 89 1.66 -11.15 -19.23
CA TRP A 89 3.10 -11.37 -19.05
C TRP A 89 3.48 -12.85 -19.11
N GLY A 90 4.78 -13.12 -19.22
CA GLY A 90 5.34 -14.47 -19.19
C GLY A 90 5.27 -15.21 -20.54
N GLN A 91 5.49 -16.52 -20.49
CA GLN A 91 5.49 -17.42 -21.65
C GLN A 91 4.23 -18.29 -21.65
N SER A 92 3.82 -18.73 -22.84
CA SER A 92 2.80 -19.78 -22.98
C SER A 92 3.44 -21.16 -22.84
N ALA A 93 2.81 -22.06 -22.09
CA ALA A 93 3.18 -23.47 -21.98
C ALA A 93 1.99 -24.36 -22.37
N SER A 94 2.26 -25.49 -23.04
CA SER A 94 1.23 -26.47 -23.38
C SER A 94 0.92 -27.35 -22.15
N PHE A 95 -0.36 -27.36 -21.74
CA PHE A 95 -0.91 -28.11 -20.62
C PHE A 95 -1.88 -29.18 -21.13
N VAL A 96 -1.93 -30.35 -20.49
CA VAL A 96 -2.92 -31.40 -20.81
C VAL A 96 -4.01 -31.37 -19.75
N ASP A 97 -5.26 -31.15 -20.15
CA ASP A 97 -6.38 -31.09 -19.21
C ASP A 97 -6.75 -32.46 -18.63
N THR A 98 -7.65 -32.46 -17.64
CA THR A 98 -8.21 -33.68 -17.02
C THR A 98 -9.01 -34.55 -18.01
N THR A 99 -9.23 -34.09 -19.24
CA THR A 99 -9.87 -34.81 -20.34
C THR A 99 -8.89 -35.30 -21.41
N GLY A 100 -7.59 -34.99 -21.28
CA GLY A 100 -6.52 -35.41 -22.20
C GLY A 100 -6.20 -34.41 -23.33
N ASP A 101 -6.84 -33.24 -23.37
CA ASP A 101 -6.65 -32.24 -24.44
C ASP A 101 -5.51 -31.26 -24.12
N LYS A 102 -4.71 -30.91 -25.15
CA LYS A 102 -3.65 -29.91 -25.06
C LYS A 102 -4.20 -28.49 -25.15
N LEU A 103 -3.95 -27.68 -24.13
CA LEU A 103 -4.26 -26.24 -24.05
C LEU A 103 -2.96 -25.45 -23.95
N GLU A 104 -2.81 -24.35 -24.70
CA GLU A 104 -1.74 -23.40 -24.40
C GLU A 104 -2.21 -22.40 -23.35
N ILE A 105 -1.45 -22.30 -22.27
CA ILE A 105 -1.77 -21.50 -21.10
C ILE A 105 -0.60 -20.58 -20.83
N ALA A 106 -0.87 -19.29 -20.71
CA ALA A 106 0.14 -18.30 -20.37
C ALA A 106 0.24 -18.13 -18.85
N ASP A 107 1.43 -17.77 -18.36
CA ASP A 107 1.72 -17.51 -16.94
C ASP A 107 0.68 -16.64 -16.25
N TRP A 108 0.26 -15.57 -16.93
CA TRP A 108 -0.69 -14.59 -16.40
C TRP A 108 -2.12 -15.12 -16.27
N ASN A 109 -2.46 -16.27 -16.86
CA ASN A 109 -3.86 -16.70 -17.00
C ASN A 109 -4.16 -18.09 -16.41
N LEU A 110 -3.45 -18.48 -15.34
CA LEU A 110 -3.71 -19.72 -14.60
C LEU A 110 -5.09 -19.74 -13.92
N CYS A 111 -5.59 -18.56 -13.53
CA CYS A 111 -6.96 -18.32 -13.07
C CYS A 111 -7.68 -17.46 -14.11
N PRO A 112 -8.44 -18.02 -15.07
CA PRO A 112 -9.02 -17.23 -16.16
C PRO A 112 -10.23 -16.38 -15.76
N THR A 113 -10.90 -16.69 -14.65
CA THR A 113 -12.09 -15.96 -14.18
C THR A 113 -11.80 -15.01 -13.00
N ASP A 114 -10.54 -14.85 -12.61
CA ASP A 114 -10.15 -14.08 -11.42
C ASP A 114 -10.55 -12.59 -11.53
N ALA A 115 -10.15 -11.91 -12.60
CA ALA A 115 -10.45 -10.50 -12.84
C ALA A 115 -11.96 -10.26 -13.04
N GLU A 116 -12.65 -11.20 -13.70
CA GLU A 116 -14.10 -11.14 -13.86
C GLU A 116 -14.80 -11.19 -12.50
N LYS A 117 -14.49 -12.20 -11.67
CA LYS A 117 -15.10 -12.33 -10.33
C LYS A 117 -14.71 -11.21 -9.38
N PHE A 118 -13.47 -10.72 -9.47
CA PHE A 118 -13.02 -9.57 -8.70
C PHE A 118 -13.90 -8.33 -8.99
N VAL A 119 -14.16 -8.04 -10.27
CA VAL A 119 -15.05 -6.92 -10.65
C VAL A 119 -16.52 -7.22 -10.38
N GLU A 120 -16.99 -8.46 -10.52
CA GLU A 120 -18.36 -8.84 -10.13
C GLU A 120 -18.63 -8.58 -8.65
N THR A 121 -17.66 -8.86 -7.78
CA THR A 121 -17.75 -8.55 -6.35
C THR A 121 -17.89 -7.04 -6.12
N ALA A 122 -17.15 -6.22 -6.88
CA ALA A 122 -17.29 -4.77 -6.84
C ALA A 122 -18.68 -4.28 -7.32
N ARG A 123 -19.25 -4.90 -8.36
CA ARG A 123 -20.59 -4.54 -8.87
C ARG A 123 -21.73 -4.79 -7.88
N ALA A 124 -21.56 -5.74 -6.96
CA ALA A 124 -22.52 -5.95 -5.87
C ALA A 124 -22.65 -4.72 -4.95
N LEU A 125 -21.73 -3.75 -5.07
CA LEU A 125 -21.73 -2.47 -4.36
C LEU A 125 -22.27 -1.31 -5.21
N ASP A 126 -23.05 -1.61 -6.26
CA ASP A 126 -23.57 -0.66 -7.27
C ASP A 126 -22.48 0.08 -8.08
N LEU A 127 -21.24 -0.43 -8.03
CA LEU A 127 -20.13 0.10 -8.80
C LEU A 127 -20.15 -0.47 -10.23
N GLN A 128 -20.52 0.35 -11.21
CA GLN A 128 -20.54 -0.05 -12.62
C GLN A 128 -19.11 0.02 -13.19
N TYR A 129 -18.31 -1.03 -13.00
CA TYR A 129 -16.98 -1.15 -13.60
C TYR A 129 -16.84 -2.40 -14.50
N HIS A 130 -15.85 -2.38 -15.39
CA HIS A 130 -15.35 -3.57 -16.07
C HIS A 130 -13.85 -3.80 -15.80
N TRP A 131 -13.32 -4.90 -16.32
CA TRP A 131 -11.89 -5.20 -16.37
C TRP A 131 -11.43 -5.32 -17.82
N GLN A 132 -10.13 -5.29 -18.07
CA GLN A 132 -9.56 -5.56 -19.39
C GLN A 132 -8.21 -6.28 -19.31
N ASN A 133 -7.84 -7.00 -20.36
CA ASN A 133 -6.46 -7.48 -20.51
C ASN A 133 -5.57 -6.32 -20.97
N THR A 134 -4.41 -6.18 -20.34
CA THR A 134 -3.50 -5.05 -20.57
C THR A 134 -2.13 -5.54 -21.00
N ASN A 135 -1.65 -5.06 -22.15
CA ASN A 135 -0.30 -5.30 -22.63
C ASN A 135 0.55 -4.07 -22.33
N LEU A 136 1.63 -4.22 -21.56
CA LEU A 136 2.48 -3.10 -21.14
C LEU A 136 3.16 -2.36 -22.30
N ASN A 137 3.28 -2.98 -23.48
CA ASN A 137 3.84 -2.32 -24.67
C ASN A 137 2.87 -1.34 -25.33
N SER A 138 1.58 -1.54 -25.16
CA SER A 138 0.52 -0.70 -25.75
C SER A 138 -0.30 0.06 -24.70
N PHE A 139 0.03 -0.11 -23.43
CA PHE A 139 -0.68 0.53 -22.34
C PHE A 139 -0.27 1.98 -22.19
N HIS A 140 -1.25 2.88 -22.19
CA HIS A 140 -1.07 4.27 -21.81
C HIS A 140 -1.19 4.32 -20.30
N PHE A 141 -0.06 4.44 -19.60
CA PHE A 141 0.09 4.38 -18.14
C PHE A 141 -0.60 5.54 -17.42
N ASP A 142 -1.92 5.67 -17.59
CA ASP A 142 -2.76 6.74 -17.09
C ASP A 142 -3.70 6.21 -15.99
N PRO A 143 -3.45 6.58 -14.72
CA PRO A 143 -4.24 6.11 -13.58
C PRO A 143 -5.66 6.69 -13.54
N GLU A 144 -5.96 7.78 -14.26
CA GLU A 144 -7.34 8.28 -14.36
C GLU A 144 -8.22 7.36 -15.22
N GLN A 145 -7.64 6.73 -16.24
CA GLN A 145 -8.34 5.80 -17.13
C GLN A 145 -8.35 4.37 -16.61
N LEU A 146 -7.26 3.97 -15.97
CA LEU A 146 -7.09 2.63 -15.42
C LEU A 146 -6.40 2.72 -14.06
N PRO A 147 -7.14 2.71 -12.94
CA PRO A 147 -6.59 3.01 -11.63
C PRO A 147 -5.77 1.86 -11.04
N ALA A 148 -5.98 0.62 -11.51
CA ALA A 148 -5.24 -0.55 -11.02
C ALA A 148 -4.75 -1.50 -12.12
N LEU A 149 -3.59 -2.10 -11.89
CA LEU A 149 -3.04 -3.21 -12.66
C LEU A 149 -2.96 -4.47 -11.79
N LEU A 150 -3.42 -5.60 -12.32
CA LEU A 150 -3.33 -6.91 -11.67
C LEU A 150 -2.30 -7.79 -12.38
N PHE A 151 -1.25 -8.16 -11.66
CA PHE A 151 -0.34 -9.22 -12.03
C PHE A 151 -0.69 -10.47 -11.23
N SER A 152 -0.97 -11.58 -11.91
CA SER A 152 -1.11 -12.87 -11.24
C SER A 152 -0.23 -13.92 -11.93
N GLY A 153 0.22 -14.90 -11.16
CA GLY A 153 0.90 -16.09 -11.68
C GLY A 153 1.66 -16.85 -10.61
N VAL A 154 2.45 -17.84 -11.07
CA VAL A 154 3.16 -18.78 -10.20
C VAL A 154 4.67 -18.85 -10.46
N ARG A 155 5.14 -18.50 -11.65
CA ARG A 155 6.57 -18.55 -11.99
C ARG A 155 7.24 -17.21 -11.78
N THR A 156 8.57 -17.19 -11.91
CA THR A 156 9.37 -15.99 -11.78
C THR A 156 8.91 -14.89 -12.74
N LEU A 157 8.43 -13.76 -12.19
CA LEU A 157 8.10 -12.56 -12.96
C LEU A 157 9.38 -11.93 -13.52
N LYS A 158 9.37 -11.63 -14.82
CA LYS A 158 10.47 -10.98 -15.53
C LYS A 158 9.93 -9.80 -16.31
N LEU A 159 10.41 -8.60 -16.00
CA LEU A 159 10.07 -7.35 -16.69
C LEU A 159 11.34 -6.66 -17.19
N SER A 160 11.21 -5.95 -18.31
CA SER A 160 12.27 -5.10 -18.84
C SER A 160 12.47 -3.86 -17.95
N ASP A 161 13.66 -3.24 -18.00
CA ASP A 161 13.91 -2.01 -17.22
C ASP A 161 13.00 -0.87 -17.65
N SER A 162 12.66 -0.77 -18.95
CA SER A 162 11.68 0.20 -19.43
C SER A 162 10.29 -0.02 -18.84
N HIS A 163 9.82 -1.27 -18.76
CA HIS A 163 8.53 -1.56 -18.13
C HIS A 163 8.55 -1.24 -16.63
N ILE A 164 9.65 -1.52 -15.95
CA ILE A 164 9.79 -1.22 -14.52
C ILE A 164 9.74 0.29 -14.28
N GLN A 165 10.41 1.09 -15.12
CA GLN A 165 10.34 2.54 -15.04
C GLN A 165 8.92 3.06 -15.31
N SER A 166 8.24 2.59 -16.37
CA SER A 166 6.86 3.00 -16.66
C SER A 166 5.88 2.61 -15.55
N LEU A 167 6.06 1.44 -14.92
CA LEU A 167 5.26 1.02 -13.78
C LEU A 167 5.54 1.88 -12.54
N ARG A 168 6.79 2.30 -12.32
CA ARG A 168 7.14 3.26 -11.26
C ARG A 168 6.40 4.58 -11.50
N ASP A 169 6.50 5.15 -12.70
CA ASP A 169 5.90 6.44 -13.04
C ASP A 169 4.37 6.40 -12.94
N TYR A 170 3.75 5.31 -13.40
CA TYR A 170 2.32 5.04 -13.23
C TYR A 170 1.89 5.04 -11.77
N VAL A 171 2.62 4.31 -10.92
CA VAL A 171 2.32 4.26 -9.49
C VAL A 171 2.57 5.62 -8.85
N LEU A 172 3.65 6.34 -9.14
CA LEU A 172 3.88 7.68 -8.58
C LEU A 172 2.81 8.69 -9.00
N SER A 173 2.17 8.49 -10.16
CA SER A 173 1.13 9.38 -10.68
C SER A 173 -0.28 9.06 -10.14
N GLY A 174 -0.44 8.03 -9.31
CA GLY A 174 -1.73 7.68 -8.69
C GLY A 174 -2.16 6.23 -8.87
N GLY A 175 -1.54 5.49 -9.78
CA GLY A 175 -1.90 4.11 -10.08
C GLY A 175 -1.59 3.13 -8.96
N MET A 176 -2.34 2.03 -8.91
CA MET A 176 -2.08 0.91 -8.00
C MET A 176 -1.63 -0.33 -8.79
N ILE A 177 -0.69 -1.10 -8.23
CA ILE A 177 -0.32 -2.42 -8.74
C ILE A 177 -0.67 -3.46 -7.69
N ILE A 178 -1.34 -4.54 -8.11
CA ILE A 178 -1.71 -5.69 -7.29
C ILE A 178 -0.98 -6.91 -7.86
N CYS A 179 -0.22 -7.60 -7.02
CA CYS A 179 0.46 -8.84 -7.35
C CYS A 179 -0.17 -9.99 -6.56
N ASP A 180 -0.78 -10.93 -7.26
CA ASP A 180 -1.43 -12.09 -6.68
C ASP A 180 -0.60 -13.37 -6.93
N SER A 181 -0.02 -13.90 -5.86
CA SER A 181 0.78 -15.13 -5.89
C SER A 181 -0.15 -16.34 -5.92
N ILE A 182 -0.49 -16.80 -7.13
CA ILE A 182 -1.42 -17.92 -7.32
C ILE A 182 -0.90 -19.16 -6.58
N ALA A 183 -1.82 -19.83 -5.87
CA ALA A 183 -1.55 -20.95 -4.98
C ALA A 183 -0.46 -20.68 -3.92
N GLY A 184 -0.09 -19.41 -3.68
CA GLY A 184 0.96 -19.06 -2.73
C GLY A 184 2.38 -19.28 -3.24
N SER A 185 2.59 -19.22 -4.56
CA SER A 185 3.90 -19.49 -5.14
C SER A 185 5.00 -18.58 -4.61
N PRO A 186 6.08 -19.13 -4.01
CA PRO A 186 7.21 -18.33 -3.55
C PRO A 186 7.98 -17.70 -4.71
N TYR A 187 7.94 -18.30 -5.91
CA TYR A 187 8.67 -17.81 -7.08
C TYR A 187 8.10 -16.48 -7.59
N PHE A 188 6.78 -16.43 -7.78
CA PHE A 188 6.12 -15.20 -8.19
C PHE A 188 6.20 -14.14 -7.09
N TYR A 189 5.91 -14.52 -5.84
CA TYR A 189 5.97 -13.63 -4.68
C TYR A 189 7.34 -12.97 -4.52
N ASP A 190 8.42 -13.75 -4.48
CA ASP A 190 9.78 -13.22 -4.28
C ASP A 190 10.26 -12.38 -5.46
N SER A 191 9.91 -12.77 -6.69
CA SER A 191 10.31 -12.04 -7.89
C SER A 191 9.55 -10.72 -8.06
N ALA A 192 8.25 -10.69 -7.76
CA ALA A 192 7.46 -9.46 -7.72
C ALA A 192 8.03 -8.47 -6.70
N LYS A 193 8.34 -8.93 -5.47
CA LYS A 193 8.97 -8.08 -4.45
C LYS A 193 10.32 -7.53 -4.91
N LYS A 194 11.18 -8.36 -5.50
CA LYS A 194 12.48 -7.92 -6.04
C LYS A 194 12.33 -6.87 -7.14
N ILE A 195 11.37 -7.05 -8.06
CA ILE A 195 11.11 -6.10 -9.14
C ILE A 195 10.66 -4.75 -8.59
N PHE A 196 9.69 -4.73 -7.67
CA PHE A 196 9.17 -3.46 -7.15
C PHE A 196 10.09 -2.80 -6.12
N LEU A 197 10.97 -3.53 -5.44
CA LEU A 197 12.08 -2.91 -4.70
C LEU A 197 13.12 -2.28 -5.64
N ARG A 198 13.35 -2.86 -6.83
CA ARG A 198 14.17 -2.22 -7.86
C ARG A 198 13.49 -0.98 -8.45
N ALA A 199 12.16 -1.02 -8.58
CA ALA A 199 11.36 0.12 -9.02
C ALA A 199 11.34 1.25 -7.96
N PHE A 200 11.35 0.92 -6.66
CA PHE A 200 11.30 1.87 -5.55
C PHE A 200 12.44 1.66 -4.55
N PRO A 201 13.69 1.99 -4.92
CA PRO A 201 14.87 1.78 -4.07
C PRO A 201 14.82 2.59 -2.75
N GLU A 202 14.05 3.68 -2.72
CA GLU A 202 13.81 4.52 -1.55
C GLU A 202 12.76 3.94 -0.58
N SER A 203 12.09 2.86 -0.95
CA SER A 203 10.98 2.26 -0.21
C SER A 203 11.28 0.85 0.25
N ARG A 204 10.40 0.30 1.09
CA ARG A 204 10.40 -1.09 1.54
C ARG A 204 8.99 -1.67 1.51
N PHE A 205 8.90 -2.99 1.36
CA PHE A 205 7.67 -3.71 1.62
C PHE A 205 7.37 -3.71 3.12
N ARG A 206 6.12 -3.41 3.46
CA ARG A 206 5.59 -3.42 4.82
C ARG A 206 4.40 -4.35 4.86
N VAL A 207 4.24 -5.06 5.96
CA VAL A 207 2.96 -5.75 6.24
C VAL A 207 1.89 -4.68 6.41
N ILE A 208 0.78 -4.82 5.71
CA ILE A 208 -0.36 -3.90 5.86
C ILE A 208 -0.95 -4.12 7.25
N ALA A 209 -1.05 -3.05 8.04
CA ALA A 209 -1.54 -3.12 9.41
C ALA A 209 -2.99 -3.64 9.47
N ALA A 210 -3.32 -4.38 10.53
CA ALA A 210 -4.65 -4.98 10.67
C ALA A 210 -5.77 -3.93 10.74
N ASP A 211 -5.48 -2.72 11.23
CA ASP A 211 -6.43 -1.60 11.31
C ASP A 211 -6.34 -0.62 10.12
N HIS A 212 -5.61 -0.99 9.06
CA HIS A 212 -5.49 -0.18 7.85
C HIS A 212 -6.82 -0.11 7.07
N PRO A 213 -7.17 1.05 6.47
CA PRO A 213 -8.39 1.23 5.67
C PRO A 213 -8.71 0.11 4.67
N LEU A 214 -7.68 -0.45 4.01
CA LEU A 214 -7.81 -1.55 3.04
C LEU A 214 -8.56 -2.77 3.55
N TYR A 215 -8.68 -2.99 4.86
CA TYR A 215 -9.39 -4.13 5.45
C TYR A 215 -10.74 -3.78 6.08
N HIS A 216 -11.20 -2.51 6.01
CA HIS A 216 -12.38 -2.05 6.73
C HIS A 216 -13.27 -1.08 5.92
N ILE A 217 -13.21 -1.06 4.59
CA ILE A 217 -14.02 -0.12 3.77
C ILE A 217 -15.46 -0.59 3.65
N ILE A 218 -15.67 -1.83 3.18
CA ILE A 218 -16.98 -2.41 2.96
C ILE A 218 -17.27 -3.48 4.00
N VAL A 219 -16.29 -4.34 4.25
CA VAL A 219 -16.33 -5.44 5.20
C VAL A 219 -15.24 -5.22 6.23
N ASP A 220 -15.56 -5.35 7.52
CA ASP A 220 -14.55 -5.32 8.58
C ASP A 220 -13.83 -6.70 8.59
N ILE A 221 -12.59 -6.77 8.07
CA ILE A 221 -11.82 -8.02 7.88
C ILE A 221 -10.77 -8.21 8.98
N ASP A 222 -11.20 -8.76 10.12
CA ASP A 222 -10.27 -9.13 11.20
C ASP A 222 -9.73 -10.57 11.06
N LYS A 223 -10.47 -11.43 10.35
CA LYS A 223 -10.16 -12.86 10.22
C LYS A 223 -10.36 -13.38 8.83
N VAL A 224 -9.48 -14.30 8.44
CA VAL A 224 -9.49 -14.98 7.15
C VAL A 224 -9.25 -16.47 7.32
N THR A 225 -9.67 -17.23 6.34
CA THR A 225 -9.34 -18.65 6.20
C THR A 225 -8.35 -18.82 5.07
N CYS A 226 -7.13 -19.23 5.39
CA CYS A 226 -6.11 -19.60 4.41
C CYS A 226 -5.92 -21.12 4.38
N LEU A 227 -6.29 -21.75 3.28
CA LEU A 227 -6.00 -23.16 3.01
C LEU A 227 -4.49 -23.30 2.78
N GLY A 228 -3.84 -24.27 3.43
CA GLY A 228 -2.38 -24.49 3.36
C GLY A 228 -1.52 -23.40 4.03
N GLY A 229 -2.11 -22.34 4.57
CA GLY A 229 -1.41 -21.19 5.18
C GLY A 229 -0.82 -21.41 6.58
N LYS A 230 -0.57 -22.66 6.99
CA LYS A 230 0.03 -23.02 8.30
C LYS A 230 -0.58 -22.31 9.52
N GLY A 231 -1.90 -22.18 9.57
CA GLY A 231 -2.61 -21.55 10.70
C GLY A 231 -2.73 -20.03 10.62
N GLN A 232 -2.47 -19.42 9.45
CA GLN A 232 -2.79 -18.01 9.21
C GLN A 232 -4.29 -17.75 9.38
N THR A 233 -4.66 -16.93 10.37
CA THR A 233 -6.04 -16.55 10.68
C THR A 233 -6.34 -15.07 10.44
N GLU A 234 -5.32 -14.25 10.19
CA GLU A 234 -5.43 -12.82 9.92
C GLU A 234 -5.08 -12.53 8.45
N PRO A 235 -5.65 -11.49 7.82
CA PRO A 235 -5.24 -11.11 6.47
C PRO A 235 -3.73 -10.78 6.44
N PHE A 236 -3.05 -11.21 5.38
CA PHE A 236 -1.62 -10.98 5.20
C PHE A 236 -1.37 -10.49 3.80
N LEU A 237 -1.23 -9.18 3.69
CA LEU A 237 -0.80 -8.49 2.49
C LEU A 237 0.42 -7.65 2.85
N GLU A 238 1.31 -7.49 1.89
CA GLU A 238 2.40 -6.54 2.00
C GLU A 238 2.29 -5.49 0.93
N GLY A 239 2.80 -4.29 1.20
CA GLY A 239 2.83 -3.25 0.19
C GLY A 239 3.95 -2.24 0.32
N ILE A 240 4.17 -1.53 -0.77
CA ILE A 240 4.93 -0.28 -0.83
C ILE A 240 3.91 0.85 -0.79
N TYR A 241 4.06 1.73 0.19
CA TYR A 241 3.28 2.95 0.28
C TYR A 241 3.88 4.03 -0.61
N VAL A 242 3.01 4.81 -1.26
CA VAL A 242 3.35 6.04 -1.96
C VAL A 242 2.43 7.12 -1.41
N GLY A 243 3.00 8.06 -0.67
CA GLY A 243 2.20 8.91 0.21
C GLY A 243 1.46 8.04 1.23
N SER A 244 0.15 8.26 1.37
CA SER A 244 -0.67 7.62 2.38
C SER A 244 -1.27 6.29 1.91
N ARG A 245 -1.19 6.01 0.60
CA ARG A 245 -1.83 4.85 -0.02
C ARG A 245 -0.86 3.72 -0.34
N VAL A 246 -1.41 2.53 -0.49
CA VAL A 246 -0.67 1.38 -1.02
C VAL A 246 -0.54 1.51 -2.54
N GLY A 247 0.66 1.83 -3.01
CA GLY A 247 0.97 1.93 -4.44
C GLY A 247 1.25 0.59 -5.12
N VAL A 248 1.92 -0.31 -4.40
CA VAL A 248 2.14 -1.70 -4.82
C VAL A 248 1.71 -2.62 -3.69
N LEU A 249 0.80 -3.54 -3.97
CA LEU A 249 0.29 -4.55 -3.06
C LEU A 249 0.72 -5.93 -3.56
N VAL A 250 1.21 -6.79 -2.67
CA VAL A 250 1.58 -8.17 -2.96
C VAL A 250 0.84 -9.09 -1.98
N SER A 251 -0.01 -9.96 -2.53
CA SER A 251 -0.61 -11.04 -1.78
C SER A 251 0.31 -12.26 -1.80
N LYS A 252 0.70 -12.71 -0.61
CA LYS A 252 1.47 -13.95 -0.46
C LYS A 252 0.61 -15.19 -0.71
N PHE A 253 -0.64 -15.15 -0.29
CA PHE A 253 -1.60 -16.23 -0.45
C PHE A 253 -2.49 -15.96 -1.67
N GLY A 254 -2.76 -16.99 -2.48
CA GLY A 254 -3.49 -16.79 -3.74
C GLY A 254 -4.91 -16.27 -3.54
N LEU A 255 -5.19 -15.02 -3.88
CA LEU A 255 -6.53 -14.42 -3.90
C LEU A 255 -7.34 -14.97 -5.08
N GLY A 256 -6.70 -15.03 -6.25
CA GLY A 256 -7.28 -15.52 -7.50
C GLY A 256 -7.74 -16.97 -7.42
N CYS A 257 -7.20 -17.77 -6.50
CA CYS A 257 -7.71 -19.12 -6.23
C CYS A 257 -9.13 -19.09 -5.65
N GLY A 258 -9.41 -18.19 -4.71
CA GLY A 258 -10.76 -18.00 -4.14
C GLY A 258 -11.71 -17.32 -5.13
N TRP A 259 -11.20 -16.46 -6.01
CA TRP A 259 -11.98 -15.88 -7.12
C TRP A 259 -12.16 -16.83 -8.30
N ASN A 260 -11.55 -18.00 -8.32
CA ASN A 260 -11.75 -18.98 -9.37
C ASN A 260 -12.82 -20.02 -8.99
N ARG A 261 -13.30 -20.80 -9.96
CA ARG A 261 -14.40 -21.76 -9.78
C ARG A 261 -13.95 -23.14 -9.31
N ASN A 262 -12.69 -23.52 -9.56
CA ASN A 262 -12.19 -24.85 -9.24
C ASN A 262 -10.76 -24.82 -8.70
N THR A 263 -10.59 -25.19 -7.44
CA THR A 263 -9.29 -25.34 -6.74
C THR A 263 -8.95 -26.79 -6.41
N GLU A 264 -9.74 -27.77 -6.86
CA GLU A 264 -9.52 -29.21 -6.59
C GLU A 264 -8.11 -29.66 -7.03
N ARG A 265 -7.64 -29.11 -8.16
CA ARG A 265 -6.31 -29.39 -8.72
C ARG A 265 -5.16 -28.92 -7.83
N LEU A 266 -5.40 -28.04 -6.86
CA LEU A 266 -4.39 -27.59 -5.91
C LEU A 266 -4.17 -28.57 -4.76
N LYS A 267 -5.05 -29.58 -4.57
CA LYS A 267 -4.89 -30.57 -3.48
C LYS A 267 -3.61 -31.39 -3.62
N ASP A 268 -3.16 -31.62 -4.85
CA ASP A 268 -1.95 -32.37 -5.15
C ASP A 268 -0.67 -31.51 -5.05
N LEU A 269 -0.83 -30.18 -4.99
CA LEU A 269 0.29 -29.25 -4.82
C LEU A 269 0.60 -29.10 -3.33
N ARG A 270 1.63 -29.83 -2.88
CA ARG A 270 2.02 -30.01 -1.47
C ARG A 270 2.07 -28.73 -0.63
N ASP A 271 2.59 -27.64 -1.19
CA ASP A 271 2.81 -26.37 -0.49
C ASP A 271 1.86 -25.25 -0.94
N ALA A 272 0.74 -25.60 -1.59
CA ALA A 272 -0.25 -24.62 -2.02
C ALA A 272 -0.86 -23.88 -0.81
N ALA A 273 -0.83 -22.56 -0.84
CA ALA A 273 -1.41 -21.69 0.18
C ALA A 273 -2.26 -20.57 -0.44
N TYR A 274 -3.54 -20.54 -0.14
CA TYR A 274 -4.48 -19.62 -0.76
C TYR A 274 -5.70 -19.34 0.11
N TYR A 275 -6.33 -18.19 -0.11
CA TYR A 275 -7.55 -17.81 0.60
C TYR A 275 -8.74 -18.65 0.13
N ASP A 276 -9.63 -18.99 1.06
CA ASP A 276 -10.92 -19.58 0.70
C ASP A 276 -11.81 -18.57 -0.05
N VAL A 277 -12.92 -19.05 -0.62
CA VAL A 277 -13.81 -18.22 -1.45
C VAL A 277 -14.34 -17.02 -0.66
N LYS A 278 -14.75 -17.22 0.59
CA LYS A 278 -15.29 -16.13 1.42
C LYS A 278 -14.22 -15.08 1.68
N SER A 279 -13.06 -15.47 2.20
CA SER A 279 -12.01 -14.50 2.57
C SER A 279 -11.47 -13.77 1.34
N ALA A 280 -11.31 -14.47 0.20
CA ALA A 280 -10.90 -13.84 -1.04
C ALA A 280 -11.94 -12.82 -1.54
N ASN A 281 -13.23 -13.12 -1.44
CA ASN A 281 -14.29 -12.19 -1.84
C ASN A 281 -14.36 -10.98 -0.90
N ASP A 282 -14.24 -11.18 0.42
CA ASP A 282 -14.24 -10.08 1.39
C ASP A 282 -13.04 -9.14 1.12
N ILE A 283 -11.83 -9.69 0.99
CA ILE A 283 -10.63 -8.92 0.62
C ILE A 283 -10.82 -8.25 -0.75
N GLY A 284 -11.43 -8.95 -1.71
CA GLY A 284 -11.68 -8.42 -3.05
C GLY A 284 -12.63 -7.23 -3.07
N ALA A 285 -13.71 -7.28 -2.27
CA ALA A 285 -14.66 -6.19 -2.13
C ALA A 285 -14.00 -4.93 -1.58
N ASP A 286 -13.24 -5.09 -0.50
CA ASP A 286 -12.53 -4.00 0.16
C ASP A 286 -11.39 -3.45 -0.70
N LEU A 287 -10.64 -4.31 -1.38
CA LEU A 287 -9.59 -3.90 -2.31
C LEU A 287 -10.18 -3.12 -3.50
N ALA A 288 -11.32 -3.56 -4.06
CA ALA A 288 -12.00 -2.82 -5.11
C ALA A 288 -12.47 -1.44 -4.62
N ALA A 289 -13.07 -1.37 -3.45
CA ALA A 289 -13.50 -0.12 -2.84
C ALA A 289 -12.31 0.80 -2.49
N TYR A 290 -11.17 0.22 -2.09
CA TYR A 290 -9.93 0.94 -1.85
C TYR A 290 -9.38 1.58 -3.13
N ILE A 291 -9.32 0.83 -4.24
CA ILE A 291 -8.86 1.35 -5.54
C ILE A 291 -9.70 2.56 -5.95
N VAL A 292 -11.03 2.47 -5.85
CA VAL A 292 -11.94 3.56 -6.21
C VAL A 292 -11.82 4.72 -5.23
N GLY A 293 -11.84 4.43 -3.93
CA GLY A 293 -11.88 5.42 -2.87
C GLY A 293 -10.58 6.21 -2.71
N TYR A 294 -9.44 5.61 -3.02
CA TYR A 294 -8.13 6.25 -2.96
C TYR A 294 -7.62 6.72 -4.34
N ALA A 295 -8.41 6.61 -5.41
CA ALA A 295 -8.02 7.08 -6.74
C ALA A 295 -7.69 8.58 -6.74
N GLU A 296 -8.59 9.41 -6.19
CA GLU A 296 -8.37 10.87 -6.10
C GLU A 296 -7.20 11.20 -5.17
N VAL A 297 -7.08 10.48 -4.03
CA VAL A 297 -5.92 10.61 -3.13
C VAL A 297 -4.62 10.37 -3.89
N GLY A 298 -4.57 9.33 -4.72
CA GLY A 298 -3.40 9.01 -5.54
C GLY A 298 -3.04 10.11 -6.54
N LEU A 299 -4.03 10.72 -7.18
CA LEU A 299 -3.82 11.83 -8.12
C LEU A 299 -3.38 13.12 -7.42
N VAL A 300 -3.91 13.38 -6.23
CA VAL A 300 -3.56 14.57 -5.43
C VAL A 300 -2.17 14.45 -4.85
N GLU A 301 -1.86 13.33 -4.20
CA GLU A 301 -0.55 13.06 -3.58
C GLU A 301 0.54 12.73 -4.61
N GLY A 302 0.16 12.31 -5.82
CA GLY A 302 1.09 12.09 -6.94
C GLY A 302 1.60 13.37 -7.59
N ARG A 303 1.04 14.54 -7.22
CA ARG A 303 1.54 15.83 -7.73
C ARG A 303 2.95 16.08 -7.19
N PRO A 304 3.89 16.54 -8.05
CA PRO A 304 5.25 16.82 -7.61
C PRO A 304 5.26 17.83 -6.46
N GLU A 305 5.80 17.41 -5.31
CA GLU A 305 6.02 18.30 -4.19
C GLU A 305 7.41 18.94 -4.27
N VAL A 306 7.49 20.24 -3.98
CA VAL A 306 8.75 20.98 -4.01
C VAL A 306 9.43 20.87 -2.64
N PHE A 307 10.52 20.13 -2.58
CA PHE A 307 11.42 20.15 -1.43
C PHE A 307 12.46 21.26 -1.55
N GLY A 308 12.69 21.96 -0.45
CA GLY A 308 13.76 22.95 -0.33
C GLY A 308 15.01 22.34 0.30
N LEU A 309 16.17 22.82 -0.11
CA LEU A 309 17.36 22.71 0.74
C LEU A 309 17.25 23.74 1.84
N ALA A 310 17.76 23.43 3.03
CA ALA A 310 18.03 24.45 4.02
C ALA A 310 19.01 25.45 3.38
N ASP A 311 18.59 26.69 3.18
CA ASP A 311 19.47 27.71 2.61
C ASP A 311 20.71 27.86 3.51
N GLN A 312 21.89 27.96 2.91
CA GLN A 312 23.13 28.24 3.67
C GLN A 312 23.11 29.64 4.31
N ALA A 313 22.21 30.50 3.84
CA ALA A 313 21.86 31.74 4.51
C ALA A 313 20.80 31.45 5.58
N ARG A 314 20.99 31.97 6.80
CA ARG A 314 20.03 31.86 7.90
C ARG A 314 18.60 32.13 7.40
N PRO A 315 17.58 31.41 7.89
CA PRO A 315 16.20 31.61 7.48
C PRO A 315 15.89 33.11 7.46
N THR A 316 15.39 33.60 6.34
CA THR A 316 14.63 34.85 6.30
C THR A 316 13.53 34.81 7.35
N ASP A 317 12.88 35.93 7.67
CA ASP A 317 11.73 36.01 8.59
C ASP A 317 10.47 35.20 8.13
N GLU A 318 10.65 34.16 7.33
CA GLU A 318 9.64 33.25 6.84
C GLU A 318 9.60 31.99 7.72
N PHE A 319 8.40 31.52 8.02
CA PHE A 319 8.18 30.21 8.64
C PHE A 319 8.57 29.09 7.67
N VAL A 320 9.45 28.19 8.13
CA VAL A 320 9.89 27.00 7.38
C VAL A 320 9.27 25.76 8.01
N PHE A 321 8.62 24.93 7.18
CA PHE A 321 8.05 23.66 7.62
C PHE A 321 9.13 22.58 7.56
N ALA A 322 9.76 22.31 8.71
CA ALA A 322 10.85 21.36 8.86
C ALA A 322 10.32 20.01 9.38
N GLN A 323 10.47 18.95 8.58
CA GLN A 323 9.93 17.62 8.85
C GLN A 323 11.05 16.61 9.08
N ILE A 324 10.98 15.90 10.20
CA ILE A 324 11.92 14.84 10.57
C ILE A 324 11.81 13.69 9.56
N LYS A 325 12.95 13.27 9.04
CA LYS A 325 13.11 11.99 8.34
C LYS A 325 13.42 10.90 9.35
N HIS A 326 12.75 9.76 9.22
CA HIS A 326 13.01 8.56 10.03
C HIS A 326 12.94 7.31 9.14
N ASP A 327 13.26 6.16 9.74
CA ASP A 327 13.38 4.87 9.04
C ASP A 327 12.03 4.22 8.65
N GLY A 328 10.94 4.61 9.33
CA GLY A 328 9.56 4.39 8.89
C GLY A 328 9.15 5.23 7.66
N LEU A 329 7.86 5.19 7.30
CA LEU A 329 7.28 6.01 6.24
C LEU A 329 7.08 7.45 6.72
N TRP A 330 8.10 8.28 6.57
CA TRP A 330 8.09 9.65 7.11
C TRP A 330 7.30 10.67 6.26
N ASN A 331 6.99 10.38 4.99
CA ASN A 331 6.27 11.28 4.09
C ASN A 331 4.88 10.72 3.75
N VAL A 332 3.90 10.99 4.61
CA VAL A 332 2.55 10.40 4.51
C VAL A 332 1.65 11.16 3.53
N HIS A 333 1.55 12.49 3.62
CA HIS A 333 0.69 13.27 2.72
C HIS A 333 1.47 14.31 1.92
N PRO A 334 2.14 13.90 0.82
CA PRO A 334 2.84 14.83 -0.05
C PRO A 334 1.95 16.03 -0.46
N GLY A 335 2.45 17.24 -0.28
CA GLY A 335 1.74 18.48 -0.61
C GLY A 335 0.86 19.05 0.50
N ALA A 336 0.56 18.30 1.57
CA ALA A 336 -0.31 18.76 2.66
C ALA A 336 0.27 19.97 3.40
N ALA A 337 1.57 19.96 3.70
CA ALA A 337 2.25 21.11 4.31
C ALA A 337 2.14 22.36 3.42
N THR A 338 2.39 22.22 2.11
CA THR A 338 2.25 23.34 1.15
C THR A 338 0.82 23.87 1.13
N ALA A 339 -0.19 23.00 1.17
CA ALA A 339 -1.60 23.38 1.21
C ALA A 339 -1.94 24.17 2.48
N LEU A 340 -1.49 23.70 3.66
CA LEU A 340 -1.69 24.40 4.93
C LEU A 340 -1.03 25.78 4.93
N LEU A 341 0.24 25.86 4.49
CA LEU A 341 0.99 27.11 4.46
C LEU A 341 0.39 28.12 3.48
N THR A 342 -0.12 27.65 2.34
CA THR A 342 -0.85 28.50 1.38
C THR A 342 -2.10 29.11 2.03
N LYS A 343 -2.83 28.33 2.84
CA LYS A 343 -3.96 28.84 3.62
C LYS A 343 -3.52 29.81 4.71
N LEU A 344 -2.45 29.49 5.43
CA LEU A 344 -1.91 30.37 6.47
C LEU A 344 -1.56 31.76 5.92
N ARG A 345 -0.92 31.85 4.73
CA ARG A 345 -0.65 33.14 4.05
C ARG A 345 -1.92 33.91 3.68
N ARG A 346 -3.02 33.21 3.41
CA ARG A 346 -4.29 33.83 3.03
C ARG A 346 -5.03 34.41 4.24
N TYR A 347 -4.95 33.74 5.39
CA TYR A 347 -5.69 34.13 6.60
C TYR A 347 -4.86 34.98 7.58
N THR A 348 -3.55 35.05 7.40
CA THR A 348 -2.64 35.74 8.33
C THR A 348 -1.57 36.52 7.56
N SER A 349 -0.86 37.42 8.25
CA SER A 349 0.29 38.14 7.69
C SER A 349 1.61 37.37 7.85
N VAL A 350 1.56 36.10 8.26
CA VAL A 350 2.74 35.26 8.42
C VAL A 350 3.40 35.05 7.05
N ARG A 351 4.69 35.38 6.96
CA ARG A 351 5.50 34.96 5.82
C ARG A 351 5.86 33.50 5.99
N VAL A 352 5.67 32.69 4.96
CA VAL A 352 5.99 31.25 4.98
C VAL A 352 6.79 30.90 3.74
N ASN A 353 7.71 29.96 3.91
CA ASN A 353 8.35 29.26 2.81
C ASN A 353 7.47 28.07 2.43
N LEU A 354 6.95 28.07 1.19
CA LEU A 354 6.11 26.98 0.70
C LEU A 354 6.90 25.68 0.43
N LYS A 355 8.23 25.73 0.46
CA LYS A 355 9.07 24.54 0.34
C LYS A 355 9.24 23.89 1.70
N ARG A 356 8.86 22.62 1.79
CA ARG A 356 9.16 21.78 2.95
C ARG A 356 10.64 21.43 2.99
N VAL A 357 11.22 21.43 4.19
CA VAL A 357 12.60 20.97 4.44
C VAL A 357 12.54 19.65 5.18
N GLY A 358 13.24 18.63 4.67
CA GLY A 358 13.36 17.35 5.36
C GLY A 358 14.64 17.30 6.19
N VAL A 359 14.51 17.10 7.50
CA VAL A 359 15.56 17.19 8.51
C VAL A 359 16.03 15.81 8.94
N ASP A 360 17.35 15.59 8.93
CA ASP A 360 18.00 14.45 9.58
C ASP A 360 18.44 14.89 10.99
N VAL A 361 17.80 14.33 12.02
CA VAL A 361 18.00 14.70 13.43
C VAL A 361 19.43 14.43 13.91
N ALA A 362 20.14 13.48 13.30
CA ALA A 362 21.52 13.15 13.69
C ALA A 362 22.54 14.08 13.02
N GLN A 363 22.23 14.65 11.86
CA GLN A 363 23.19 15.37 11.00
C GLN A 363 22.95 16.88 10.96
N ASP A 364 21.70 17.33 10.99
CA ASP A 364 21.35 18.72 10.80
C ASP A 364 21.38 19.52 12.10
N ASP A 365 21.69 20.82 12.00
CA ASP A 365 21.62 21.75 13.13
C ASP A 365 20.16 22.15 13.42
N LEU A 366 19.58 21.52 14.45
CA LEU A 366 18.20 21.77 14.86
C LEU A 366 17.96 23.19 15.42
N SER A 367 19.00 23.92 15.83
CA SER A 367 18.86 25.27 16.40
C SER A 367 18.35 26.30 15.38
N SER A 368 18.48 25.98 14.08
CA SER A 368 17.96 26.80 12.98
C SER A 368 16.46 26.61 12.73
N TYR A 369 15.82 25.64 13.39
CA TYR A 369 14.40 25.34 13.22
C TYR A 369 13.67 25.57 14.55
N PRO A 370 12.80 26.58 14.69
CA PRO A 370 11.96 26.73 15.89
C PRO A 370 10.89 25.62 15.98
N PHE A 371 10.72 24.86 14.89
CA PHE A 371 9.68 23.87 14.68
C PHE A 371 10.25 22.59 14.08
N LEU A 372 9.83 21.43 14.61
CA LEU A 372 9.94 20.15 13.92
C LEU A 372 8.58 19.48 13.78
N TYR A 373 8.33 18.89 12.63
CA TYR A 373 7.17 18.07 12.32
C TYR A 373 7.57 16.59 12.20
N LEU A 374 6.74 15.69 12.72
CA LEU A 374 6.92 14.24 12.64
C LEU A 374 5.59 13.60 12.25
N THR A 375 5.61 12.70 11.27
CA THR A 375 4.43 11.91 10.88
C THR A 375 4.85 10.56 10.31
N GLY A 376 3.97 9.57 10.36
CA GLY A 376 4.18 8.28 9.73
C GLY A 376 2.95 7.37 9.77
N LEU A 377 3.08 6.20 9.12
CA LEU A 377 2.05 5.15 9.09
C LEU A 377 2.46 3.87 9.83
N ASP A 378 3.75 3.57 9.87
CA ASP A 378 4.31 2.33 10.42
C ASP A 378 5.26 2.60 11.60
N ASP A 379 5.89 1.54 12.10
CA ASP A 379 6.86 1.66 13.18
C ASP A 379 8.12 2.41 12.74
N PHE A 380 8.73 3.16 13.66
CA PHE A 380 9.99 3.88 13.48
C PHE A 380 10.77 3.93 14.79
N SER A 381 12.09 4.07 14.75
CA SER A 381 12.88 4.19 15.99
C SER A 381 13.96 5.25 15.88
N PHE A 382 14.12 6.05 16.93
CA PHE A 382 15.26 6.96 17.04
C PHE A 382 16.49 6.21 17.58
N SER A 383 17.63 6.51 16.98
CA SER A 383 18.95 6.14 17.48
C SER A 383 19.27 6.87 18.79
N PRO A 384 20.24 6.39 19.59
CA PRO A 384 20.66 7.07 20.81
C PRO A 384 21.11 8.52 20.60
N GLN A 385 21.73 8.81 19.46
CA GLN A 385 22.14 10.18 19.10
C GLN A 385 20.92 11.06 18.86
N GLU A 386 19.98 10.62 18.04
CA GLU A 386 18.75 11.38 17.74
C GLU A 386 17.92 11.63 19.00
N ILE A 387 17.83 10.65 19.90
CA ILE A 387 17.18 10.80 21.20
C ILE A 387 17.82 11.95 22.01
N SER A 388 19.16 11.98 22.07
CA SER A 388 19.89 13.03 22.79
C SER A 388 19.67 14.41 22.15
N THR A 389 19.74 14.49 20.82
CA THR A 389 19.54 15.75 20.08
C THR A 389 18.12 16.27 20.26
N LEU A 390 17.10 15.43 20.12
CA LEU A 390 15.70 15.84 20.33
C LEU A 390 15.42 16.28 21.76
N LYS A 391 16.01 15.60 22.75
CA LYS A 391 15.90 16.02 24.15
C LYS A 391 16.48 17.42 24.34
N GLN A 392 17.68 17.66 23.83
CA GLN A 392 18.31 18.98 23.91
C GLN A 392 17.47 20.05 23.20
N TYR A 393 17.00 19.75 21.99
CA TYR A 393 16.14 20.62 21.20
C TYR A 393 14.88 21.06 21.98
N LEU A 394 14.13 20.10 22.53
CA LEU A 394 12.91 20.37 23.29
C LEU A 394 13.18 21.15 24.59
N THR A 395 14.25 20.80 25.31
CA THR A 395 14.62 21.52 26.55
C THR A 395 15.17 22.93 26.29
N SER A 396 15.61 23.22 25.07
CA SER A 396 16.10 24.54 24.65
C SER A 396 15.00 25.44 24.07
N GLY A 397 13.73 25.01 24.15
CA GLY A 397 12.58 25.77 23.67
C GLY A 397 12.05 25.35 22.30
N GLY A 398 12.68 24.39 21.63
CA GLY A 398 12.16 23.83 20.39
C GLY A 398 10.80 23.17 20.58
N LEU A 399 9.95 23.21 19.54
CA LEU A 399 8.63 22.58 19.55
C LEU A 399 8.56 21.43 18.54
N LEU A 400 7.94 20.33 18.94
CA LEU A 400 7.69 19.15 18.10
C LEU A 400 6.17 18.93 17.93
N LEU A 401 5.68 18.99 16.68
CA LEU A 401 4.35 18.53 16.30
C LEU A 401 4.44 17.12 15.73
N ILE A 402 3.58 16.24 16.20
CA ILE A 402 3.51 14.85 15.76
C ILE A 402 2.09 14.58 15.23
N ASN A 403 1.99 14.03 14.03
CA ASN A 403 0.73 13.63 13.40
C ASN A 403 0.71 12.13 13.13
N ASN A 404 -0.30 11.42 13.61
CA ASN A 404 -0.52 10.02 13.26
C ASN A 404 -1.24 9.90 11.91
N GLY A 405 -0.49 9.55 10.86
CA GLY A 405 -1.04 9.36 9.52
C GLY A 405 -2.07 8.22 9.51
N LEU A 406 -3.22 8.48 8.90
CA LEU A 406 -4.42 7.65 8.87
C LEU A 406 -4.99 7.24 10.25
N GLY A 407 -4.38 7.66 11.36
CA GLY A 407 -4.74 7.26 12.72
C GLY A 407 -4.49 5.78 13.03
N LEU A 408 -3.38 5.22 12.52
CA LEU A 408 -3.04 3.80 12.69
C LEU A 408 -2.44 3.51 14.07
N GLY A 409 -2.79 2.34 14.62
CA GLY A 409 -2.29 1.91 15.94
C GLY A 409 -0.79 1.63 15.98
N THR A 410 -0.21 1.19 14.86
CA THR A 410 1.23 0.91 14.73
C THR A 410 2.09 2.13 14.96
N PHE A 411 1.73 3.27 14.35
CA PHE A 411 2.47 4.52 14.53
C PHE A 411 2.20 5.15 15.90
N ASP A 412 0.96 5.09 16.43
CA ASP A 412 0.67 5.58 17.79
C ASP A 412 1.53 4.87 18.85
N ALA A 413 1.67 3.55 18.75
CA ALA A 413 2.53 2.77 19.63
C ALA A 413 4.01 3.20 19.52
N ALA A 414 4.49 3.46 18.29
CA ALA A 414 5.84 3.92 18.02
C ALA A 414 6.10 5.31 18.64
N VAL A 415 5.20 6.28 18.42
CA VAL A 415 5.30 7.64 18.98
C VAL A 415 5.38 7.59 20.50
N ARG A 416 4.49 6.86 21.17
CA ARG A 416 4.49 6.76 22.63
C ARG A 416 5.79 6.15 23.17
N ARG A 417 6.32 5.14 22.48
CA ARG A 417 7.59 4.50 22.84
C ARG A 417 8.76 5.47 22.67
N GLU A 418 8.86 6.15 21.52
CA GLU A 418 9.98 7.03 21.21
C GLU A 418 9.96 8.31 22.07
N ILE A 419 8.80 8.92 22.29
CA ILE A 419 8.70 10.11 23.17
C ILE A 419 9.08 9.77 24.61
N LYS A 420 8.74 8.58 25.11
CA LYS A 420 9.18 8.11 26.43
C LYS A 420 10.71 7.96 26.53
N LYS A 421 11.39 7.63 25.42
CA LYS A 421 12.86 7.58 25.37
C LYS A 421 13.47 8.98 25.34
N VAL A 422 12.90 9.91 24.57
CA VAL A 422 13.35 11.31 24.43
C VAL A 422 13.17 12.09 25.73
N LEU A 423 12.03 11.93 26.39
CA LEU A 423 11.69 12.61 27.66
C LEU A 423 11.37 11.60 28.77
N PRO A 424 12.38 10.91 29.33
CA PRO A 424 12.16 9.93 30.40
C PRO A 424 11.50 10.58 31.63
N GLY A 425 10.41 9.98 32.10
CA GLY A 425 9.67 10.43 33.29
C GLY A 425 8.58 11.46 33.01
N ILE A 426 8.43 11.91 31.75
CA ILE A 426 7.31 12.78 31.35
C ILE A 426 6.34 11.97 30.48
N THR A 427 5.05 12.13 30.74
CA THR A 427 3.97 11.44 30.01
C THR A 427 3.25 12.40 29.07
N LEU A 428 2.80 11.88 27.93
CA LEU A 428 1.88 12.58 27.04
C LEU A 428 0.51 12.67 27.71
N GLU A 429 0.06 13.90 27.98
CA GLU A 429 -1.22 14.17 28.66
C GLU A 429 -2.19 14.90 27.72
N PRO A 430 -3.52 14.70 27.84
CA PRO A 430 -4.49 15.46 27.05
C PRO A 430 -4.30 16.97 27.20
N VAL A 431 -4.20 17.68 26.08
CA VAL A 431 -4.18 19.15 26.06
C VAL A 431 -5.56 19.64 26.52
N PRO A 432 -5.64 20.49 27.58
CA PRO A 432 -6.93 20.95 28.08
C PRO A 432 -7.72 21.74 27.03
N ALA A 433 -9.04 21.53 26.96
CA ALA A 433 -9.92 22.25 26.02
C ALA A 433 -9.87 23.79 26.18
N GLY A 434 -9.50 24.29 27.36
CA GLY A 434 -9.31 25.72 27.63
C GLY A 434 -7.93 26.28 27.23
N HIS A 435 -7.01 25.45 26.74
CA HIS A 435 -5.67 25.87 26.37
C HIS A 435 -5.70 26.87 25.19
N ASN A 436 -4.82 27.87 25.21
CA ASN A 436 -4.80 28.95 24.23
C ASN A 436 -4.60 28.47 22.78
N LEU A 437 -3.98 27.29 22.59
CA LEU A 437 -3.87 26.62 21.29
C LEU A 437 -5.24 26.47 20.59
N HIS A 438 -6.32 26.21 21.33
CA HIS A 438 -7.64 26.02 20.75
C HIS A 438 -8.36 27.33 20.39
N ARG A 439 -7.85 28.47 20.86
CA ARG A 439 -8.45 29.81 20.71
C ARG A 439 -7.49 30.79 20.03
N GLY A 440 -6.68 30.30 19.10
CA GLY A 440 -5.75 31.10 18.31
C GLY A 440 -6.48 31.98 17.29
N ILE A 441 -6.13 31.84 16.01
CA ILE A 441 -6.80 32.59 14.93
C ILE A 441 -8.23 32.10 14.65
N PHE A 442 -8.52 30.84 14.98
CA PHE A 442 -9.84 30.24 14.88
C PHE A 442 -10.25 29.66 16.23
N ASP A 443 -11.55 29.68 16.54
CA ASP A 443 -12.08 28.85 17.62
C ASP A 443 -12.16 27.39 17.15
N THR A 444 -11.38 26.54 17.82
CA THR A 444 -11.28 25.09 17.57
C THR A 444 -11.64 24.28 18.82
N SER A 445 -12.38 24.89 19.76
CA SER A 445 -12.96 24.18 20.91
C SER A 445 -13.97 23.10 20.52
N VAL A 446 -14.50 23.16 19.30
CA VAL A 446 -15.30 22.11 18.68
C VAL A 446 -14.70 21.78 17.30
N VAL A 447 -14.57 20.50 17.03
CA VAL A 447 -14.03 19.94 15.79
C VAL A 447 -14.97 18.88 15.21
N GLN A 448 -14.86 18.67 13.91
CA GLN A 448 -15.48 17.57 13.20
C GLN A 448 -14.43 16.50 12.91
N TYR A 449 -14.79 15.27 13.23
CA TYR A 449 -14.00 14.09 12.94
C TYR A 449 -14.61 13.33 11.76
N THR A 450 -13.75 12.61 11.06
CA THR A 450 -14.16 11.65 10.02
C THR A 450 -15.21 10.66 10.54
N PRO A 451 -16.14 10.17 9.68
CA PRO A 451 -17.19 9.23 10.09
C PRO A 451 -16.64 7.98 10.79
N SER A 452 -15.51 7.44 10.31
CA SER A 452 -14.88 6.24 10.85
C SER A 452 -14.30 6.46 12.25
N LEU A 453 -13.77 7.66 12.52
CA LEU A 453 -13.34 8.02 13.86
C LEU A 453 -14.54 8.23 14.80
N VAL A 454 -15.60 8.90 14.34
CA VAL A 454 -16.84 9.06 15.14
C VAL A 454 -17.44 7.70 15.51
N LYS A 455 -17.47 6.74 14.57
CA LYS A 455 -17.96 5.37 14.81
C LYS A 455 -17.14 4.65 15.88
N SER A 456 -15.81 4.75 15.82
CA SER A 456 -14.89 4.01 16.71
C SER A 456 -14.60 4.70 18.04
N LYS A 457 -14.81 6.03 18.12
CA LYS A 457 -14.46 6.90 19.24
C LYS A 457 -15.52 7.95 19.51
N SER A 458 -16.77 7.50 19.70
CA SER A 458 -17.90 8.41 19.95
C SER A 458 -17.74 9.24 21.23
N GLU A 459 -16.94 8.77 22.19
CA GLU A 459 -16.62 9.47 23.43
C GLU A 459 -15.89 10.80 23.23
N LEU A 460 -15.28 11.05 22.06
CA LEU A 460 -14.61 12.32 21.76
C LEU A 460 -15.59 13.50 21.70
N GLY A 461 -16.87 13.26 21.38
CA GLY A 461 -17.93 14.27 21.46
C GLY A 461 -17.67 15.57 20.69
N GLY A 462 -16.85 15.52 19.62
CA GLY A 462 -16.45 16.70 18.86
C GLY A 462 -15.49 17.65 19.58
N GLN A 463 -14.90 17.25 20.72
CA GLN A 463 -13.81 17.97 21.36
C GLN A 463 -12.48 17.64 20.67
N PRO A 464 -11.59 18.62 20.43
CA PRO A 464 -10.26 18.35 19.88
C PRO A 464 -9.48 17.43 20.83
N TYR A 465 -8.82 16.41 20.27
CA TYR A 465 -8.03 15.46 21.04
C TYR A 465 -6.57 15.52 20.61
N LEU A 466 -5.81 16.30 21.38
CA LEU A 466 -4.36 16.41 21.29
C LEU A 466 -3.75 15.93 22.60
N LEU A 467 -2.60 15.28 22.50
CA LEU A 467 -1.73 14.97 23.63
C LEU A 467 -0.56 15.95 23.63
N GLY A 468 -0.04 16.24 24.82
CA GLY A 468 0.91 17.31 25.04
C GLY A 468 1.98 16.97 26.07
N VAL A 469 3.13 17.65 25.94
CA VAL A 469 4.13 17.73 27.01
C VAL A 469 4.44 19.19 27.31
N MET A 470 4.25 19.58 28.56
CA MET A 470 4.62 20.90 29.07
C MET A 470 6.09 20.89 29.54
N ILE A 471 6.90 21.83 29.08
CA ILE A 471 8.28 22.04 29.53
C ILE A 471 8.42 23.53 29.86
N ASN A 472 8.82 23.84 31.10
CA ASN A 472 9.00 25.20 31.61
C ASN A 472 7.76 26.12 31.47
N GLY A 473 6.56 25.53 31.48
CA GLY A 473 5.30 26.27 31.40
C GLY A 473 4.69 26.37 29.99
N ASP A 474 5.42 25.93 28.96
CA ASP A 474 4.95 25.95 27.56
C ASP A 474 4.75 24.54 27.00
N LEU A 475 3.82 24.41 26.05
CA LEU A 475 3.55 23.16 25.36
C LEU A 475 4.62 22.92 24.28
N ARG A 476 5.58 22.05 24.55
CA ARG A 476 6.74 21.82 23.66
C ARG A 476 6.63 20.55 22.80
N VAL A 477 5.77 19.61 23.19
CA VAL A 477 5.36 18.50 22.31
C VAL A 477 3.86 18.56 22.13
N ILE A 478 3.40 18.52 20.88
CA ILE A 478 1.99 18.42 20.50
C ILE A 478 1.87 17.16 19.66
N TYR A 479 1.05 16.21 20.09
CA TYR A 479 0.79 14.98 19.37
C TYR A 479 -0.69 14.86 19.06
N SER A 480 -1.03 14.67 17.79
CA SER A 480 -2.37 14.27 17.36
C SER A 480 -2.39 12.77 17.06
N PRO A 481 -3.09 11.96 17.89
CA PRO A 481 -3.25 10.52 17.64
C PRO A 481 -4.13 10.19 16.43
N TYR A 482 -4.83 11.19 15.91
CA TYR A 482 -5.68 11.10 14.73
C TYR A 482 -5.21 12.07 13.66
N ASP A 483 -5.42 11.73 12.40
CA ASP A 483 -4.79 12.44 11.30
C ASP A 483 -5.34 13.87 11.11
N LEU A 484 -4.45 14.84 11.23
CA LEU A 484 -4.69 16.25 10.90
C LEU A 484 -4.20 16.60 9.50
N GLU A 485 -3.11 15.97 9.07
CA GLU A 485 -2.40 16.35 7.86
C GLU A 485 -3.20 16.02 6.61
N ALA A 486 -3.87 14.87 6.59
CA ALA A 486 -4.78 14.50 5.52
C ALA A 486 -5.84 15.57 5.26
N GLY A 487 -6.43 16.15 6.31
CA GLY A 487 -7.44 17.20 6.19
C GLY A 487 -6.91 18.55 5.68
N TRP A 488 -5.59 18.74 5.62
CA TRP A 488 -5.00 19.90 4.96
C TRP A 488 -5.10 19.81 3.44
N LEU A 489 -5.16 18.58 2.92
CA LEU A 489 -5.56 18.29 1.55
C LEU A 489 -7.09 18.24 1.49
N GLU A 490 -7.68 18.89 0.49
CA GLU A 490 -9.13 18.93 0.30
C GLU A 490 -9.61 17.69 -0.48
N VAL A 491 -9.18 16.51 -0.05
CA VAL A 491 -9.53 15.21 -0.64
C VAL A 491 -10.09 14.29 0.43
N GLN A 492 -10.96 13.37 0.04
CA GLN A 492 -11.57 12.41 0.94
C GLN A 492 -10.67 11.17 1.09
N TYR A 493 -10.45 10.76 2.34
CA TYR A 493 -9.69 9.56 2.68
C TYR A 493 -10.63 8.52 3.30
N PRO A 494 -11.15 7.56 2.52
CA PRO A 494 -12.07 6.55 3.04
C PRO A 494 -11.46 5.77 4.19
N GLN A 495 -12.27 5.58 5.24
CA GLN A 495 -11.92 4.89 6.49
C GLN A 495 -10.73 5.45 7.28
N MET A 496 -10.22 6.62 6.90
CA MET A 496 -9.23 7.32 7.71
C MET A 496 -9.78 7.64 9.10
N ARG A 497 -8.94 7.51 10.13
CA ARG A 497 -9.24 8.02 11.48
C ARG A 497 -8.55 9.36 11.68
N GLY A 498 -9.27 10.43 11.35
CA GLY A 498 -8.74 11.79 11.40
C GLY A 498 -9.81 12.87 11.58
N TYR A 499 -9.36 14.11 11.40
CA TYR A 499 -10.19 15.31 11.44
C TYR A 499 -10.72 15.64 10.03
N GLU A 500 -11.94 16.16 9.95
CA GLU A 500 -12.49 16.70 8.71
C GLU A 500 -11.74 17.97 8.28
N SER A 501 -11.69 18.24 6.97
CA SER A 501 -10.76 19.21 6.39
C SER A 501 -10.81 20.60 7.03
N ILE A 502 -11.99 21.16 7.30
CA ILE A 502 -12.12 22.49 7.91
C ILE A 502 -11.54 22.50 9.33
N SER A 503 -11.84 21.48 10.14
CA SER A 503 -11.32 21.38 11.51
C SER A 503 -9.82 21.14 11.51
N ALA A 504 -9.33 20.25 10.66
CA ALA A 504 -7.91 19.95 10.49
C ALA A 504 -7.09 21.20 10.11
N GLN A 505 -7.58 22.00 9.16
CA GLN A 505 -6.91 23.21 8.70
C GLN A 505 -6.91 24.32 9.75
N ARG A 506 -8.05 24.54 10.42
CA ARG A 506 -8.14 25.54 11.50
C ARG A 506 -7.24 25.17 12.66
N LEU A 507 -7.24 23.90 13.08
CA LEU A 507 -6.37 23.43 14.15
C LEU A 507 -4.90 23.47 13.75
N GLY A 508 -4.56 23.06 12.52
CA GLY A 508 -3.20 23.16 11.99
C GLY A 508 -2.67 24.59 11.98
N MET A 509 -3.45 25.57 11.48
CA MET A 509 -3.04 26.97 11.49
C MET A 509 -2.94 27.54 12.91
N ASN A 510 -3.86 27.16 13.82
CA ASN A 510 -3.77 27.54 15.23
C ASN A 510 -2.48 27.01 15.88
N ILE A 511 -2.12 25.75 15.59
CA ILE A 511 -0.85 25.17 16.06
C ILE A 511 0.30 26.01 15.54
N VAL A 512 0.40 26.28 14.23
CA VAL A 512 1.48 27.11 13.68
C VAL A 512 1.55 28.50 14.35
N ILE A 513 0.41 29.14 14.61
CA ILE A 513 0.38 30.45 15.32
C ILE A 513 0.83 30.34 16.78
N TYR A 514 0.39 29.30 17.49
CA TYR A 514 0.84 29.03 18.86
C TYR A 514 2.37 28.92 18.90
N MET A 515 2.94 28.18 17.96
CA MET A 515 4.38 27.98 17.81
C MET A 515 5.17 29.24 17.48
N MET A 516 4.56 30.19 16.78
CA MET A 516 5.21 31.47 16.46
C MET A 516 5.17 32.47 17.62
N THR A 517 4.40 32.17 18.67
CA THR A 517 4.12 33.11 19.77
C THR A 517 4.64 32.64 21.14
N HIS A 518 5.14 31.40 21.24
CA HIS A 518 5.66 30.75 22.45
C HIS A 518 6.90 29.91 22.09
#